data_AF-A0A060ZS89-F1
#
_entry.id   AF-A0A060ZS89-F1
#
_cell.length_a   1.000
_cell.length_b   1.000
_cell.length_c   1.000
_cell.angle_alpha   90.00
_cell.angle_beta   90.00
_cell.angle_gamma   90.00
#
_symmetry.space_group_name_H-M   'P 1'
#
loop_
_entity.id
_entity.type
_entity.pdbx_description
1 polymer ?
#
loop_
_entity_poly.entity_id
_entity_poly.type
_entity_poly.pdbx_seq_one_letter_code
_entity_poly.pdbx_strand_id
1 'polypeptide(L)'
;MVKETEDPTGTETTHETTHDHAHDHAHERPASAGARRISVTGARMLREALRHGGDALSAAVREADDGLLLSALDEGLPAERATRVVVELVRRAPERGPELADAVCEKVLLAQLYLDPPHRAPGGAGGPAPDPDRRLRVRNALMLYEGLVRPYARRGAVPELMACVLPGLWTAGDGAGREVVRRIVGTRQSTGFGEKGWKALFGGVAEESREHREAAARAARRAARRRWRRGSADDGSRIDLKPGQLWVSALLGFIAVALVLIVVIAAR
;
A
#
# COMPACT_ATOMS: atom_id res chain seq x y z
N MET A 1 62.88 -5.87 -38.46
CA MET A 1 62.38 -5.65 -39.83
C MET A 1 60.87 -5.67 -39.72
N VAL A 2 60.15 -4.56 -39.58
CA VAL A 2 60.09 -3.30 -40.38
C VAL A 2 59.42 -3.48 -41.74
N LYS A 3 58.12 -3.17 -41.79
CA LYS A 3 57.45 -2.12 -42.60
C LYS A 3 56.01 -1.95 -42.06
N GLU A 4 55.57 -0.76 -41.64
CA GLU A 4 54.97 0.32 -42.46
C GLU A 4 53.83 -0.18 -43.37
N THR A 5 52.66 0.45 -43.45
CA THR A 5 52.19 1.76 -42.93
C THR A 5 51.09 1.56 -41.84
N GLU A 6 50.21 2.47 -41.40
CA GLU A 6 49.86 3.87 -41.75
C GLU A 6 49.18 4.59 -40.54
N ASP A 7 48.97 5.91 -40.65
CA ASP A 7 48.10 6.77 -39.82
C ASP A 7 47.44 7.80 -40.78
N PRO A 8 46.31 8.46 -40.43
CA PRO A 8 46.48 9.87 -40.05
C PRO A 8 45.52 10.40 -38.96
N THR A 9 46.13 10.88 -37.88
CA THR A 9 45.81 12.13 -37.16
C THR A 9 45.54 13.33 -38.11
N GLY A 10 44.88 14.44 -37.74
CA GLY A 10 44.29 14.86 -36.47
C GLY A 10 43.88 16.35 -36.52
N THR A 11 42.72 16.67 -35.93
CA THR A 11 42.19 17.99 -35.47
C THR A 11 42.83 19.33 -35.91
N GLU A 12 41.98 20.13 -36.57
CA GLU A 12 41.67 21.58 -36.44
C GLU A 12 42.63 22.61 -35.80
N THR A 13 42.52 23.83 -36.35
CA THR A 13 43.38 25.01 -36.19
C THR A 13 43.06 25.94 -35.01
N THR A 14 44.08 26.67 -34.54
CA THR A 14 44.02 27.69 -33.49
C THR A 14 43.60 29.10 -33.95
N HIS A 15 42.92 29.82 -33.04
CA HIS A 15 42.75 31.26 -32.81
C HIS A 15 43.12 32.32 -33.88
N GLU A 16 42.22 33.31 -34.04
CA GLU A 16 42.57 34.74 -33.83
C GLU A 16 41.37 35.56 -33.31
N THR A 17 41.62 36.75 -32.75
CA THR A 17 40.73 37.49 -31.82
C THR A 17 40.76 39.00 -32.12
N THR A 18 39.61 39.71 -32.07
CA THR A 18 39.43 41.14 -31.63
C THR A 18 37.96 41.57 -31.83
N HIS A 19 37.25 42.07 -30.79
CA HIS A 19 37.05 43.50 -30.43
C HIS A 19 36.41 44.37 -31.53
N ASP A 20 35.42 45.24 -31.28
CA ASP A 20 34.67 45.59 -30.07
C ASP A 20 33.42 46.45 -30.44
N HIS A 21 32.67 46.92 -29.42
CA HIS A 21 31.69 48.01 -29.40
C HIS A 21 30.18 47.71 -29.49
N ALA A 22 29.49 48.36 -28.55
CA ALA A 22 28.06 48.24 -28.29
C ALA A 22 27.20 49.16 -29.16
N HIS A 23 25.95 48.76 -29.38
CA HIS A 23 24.83 49.65 -29.05
C HIS A 23 23.56 48.87 -28.71
N ASP A 24 23.04 49.21 -27.54
CA ASP A 24 21.63 49.25 -27.17
C ASP A 24 20.60 48.97 -28.29
N HIS A 25 19.81 47.91 -28.11
CA HIS A 25 18.36 48.03 -28.31
C HIS A 25 17.60 46.98 -27.50
N ALA A 26 16.80 47.46 -26.55
CA ALA A 26 15.92 46.64 -25.76
C ALA A 26 14.88 45.90 -26.62
N HIS A 27 15.00 44.59 -26.70
CA HIS A 27 13.86 43.71 -26.92
C HIS A 27 13.79 42.66 -25.82
N GLU A 28 13.18 43.07 -24.70
CA GLU A 28 12.53 42.15 -23.77
C GLU A 28 11.60 41.25 -24.58
N ARG A 29 11.98 39.98 -24.76
CA ARG A 29 11.03 38.94 -25.17
C ARG A 29 10.26 38.51 -23.92
N PRO A 30 8.94 38.78 -23.81
CA PRO A 30 8.16 38.26 -22.70
C PRO A 30 7.96 36.76 -22.86
N ALA A 31 8.87 35.98 -22.28
CA ALA A 31 8.62 34.58 -21.99
C ALA A 31 7.42 34.44 -21.01
N SER A 32 6.87 33.23 -20.93
CA SER A 32 5.97 32.75 -19.84
C SER A 32 4.50 33.22 -19.79
N ALA A 33 4.01 34.12 -20.66
CA ALA A 33 2.61 34.55 -20.58
C ALA A 33 1.58 33.57 -21.17
N GLY A 34 1.97 32.72 -22.12
CA GLY A 34 1.07 31.78 -22.83
C GLY A 34 0.88 30.45 -22.10
N ALA A 35 1.97 29.72 -21.82
CA ALA A 35 1.93 28.42 -21.16
C ALA A 35 1.23 28.45 -19.78
N ARG A 36 1.34 29.57 -19.05
CA ARG A 36 0.75 29.73 -17.71
C ARG A 36 -0.77 30.00 -17.73
N ARG A 37 -1.35 30.41 -18.86
CA ARG A 37 -2.80 30.64 -19.00
C ARG A 37 -3.59 29.36 -19.33
N ILE A 38 -2.93 28.35 -19.89
CA ILE A 38 -3.55 27.08 -20.26
C ILE A 38 -4.01 26.31 -19.00
N SER A 39 -3.26 26.38 -17.88
CA SER A 39 -3.56 25.57 -16.69
C SER A 39 -4.71 26.06 -15.80
N VAL A 40 -5.05 27.36 -15.78
CA VAL A 40 -6.10 27.87 -14.88
C VAL A 40 -7.50 27.56 -15.42
N THR A 41 -7.72 27.79 -16.72
CA THR A 41 -9.01 27.51 -17.37
C THR A 41 -9.29 26.01 -17.43
N GLY A 42 -8.30 25.21 -17.82
CA GLY A 42 -8.40 23.74 -17.83
C GLY A 42 -8.67 23.16 -16.44
N ALA A 43 -7.93 23.60 -15.40
CA ALA A 43 -8.18 23.16 -14.03
C ALA A 43 -9.56 23.59 -13.50
N ARG A 44 -10.06 24.77 -13.90
CA ARG A 44 -11.43 25.21 -13.55
C ARG A 44 -12.47 24.32 -14.23
N MET A 45 -12.35 24.09 -15.53
CA MET A 45 -13.26 23.23 -16.30
C MET A 45 -13.27 21.79 -15.76
N LEU A 46 -12.10 21.22 -15.46
CA LEU A 46 -11.99 19.90 -14.85
C LEU A 46 -12.67 19.85 -13.47
N ARG A 47 -12.38 20.81 -12.58
CA ARG A 47 -13.03 20.86 -11.25
C ARG A 47 -14.54 21.06 -11.33
N GLU A 48 -15.02 21.85 -12.28
CA GLU A 48 -16.45 22.12 -12.48
C GLU A 48 -17.15 20.88 -13.03
N ALA A 49 -16.59 20.22 -14.05
CA ALA A 49 -17.09 18.95 -14.56
C ALA A 49 -17.00 17.79 -13.54
N LEU A 50 -15.97 17.76 -12.69
CA LEU A 50 -15.85 16.81 -11.58
C LEU A 50 -16.85 17.07 -10.45
N ARG A 51 -17.37 18.28 -10.29
CA ARG A 51 -18.44 18.61 -9.32
C ARG A 51 -19.81 18.18 -9.85
N HIS A 52 -20.14 18.59 -11.07
CA HIS A 52 -21.46 18.40 -11.66
C HIS A 52 -21.66 17.02 -12.32
N GLY A 53 -20.59 16.39 -12.83
CA GLY A 53 -20.67 15.14 -13.57
C GLY A 53 -21.27 15.30 -14.96
N GLY A 54 -21.84 14.21 -15.50
CA GLY A 54 -22.46 14.19 -16.83
C GLY A 54 -21.46 14.14 -17.99
N ASP A 55 -21.96 14.37 -19.21
CA ASP A 55 -21.21 14.14 -20.45
C ASP A 55 -19.96 15.02 -20.58
N ALA A 56 -20.03 16.26 -20.07
CA ALA A 56 -18.93 17.21 -20.04
C ALA A 56 -17.69 16.69 -19.29
N LEU A 57 -17.85 15.78 -18.31
CA LEU A 57 -16.74 15.17 -17.59
C LEU A 57 -15.81 14.37 -18.52
N SER A 58 -16.35 13.71 -19.54
CA SER A 58 -15.53 12.90 -20.46
C SER A 58 -14.66 13.77 -21.38
N ALA A 59 -15.13 14.96 -21.76
CA ALA A 59 -14.34 15.94 -22.50
C ALA A 59 -13.27 16.58 -21.60
N ALA A 60 -13.67 17.09 -20.44
CA ALA A 60 -12.75 17.75 -19.51
C ALA A 60 -11.60 16.83 -19.03
N VAL A 61 -11.86 15.53 -18.82
CA VAL A 61 -10.82 14.55 -18.47
C VAL A 61 -9.87 14.27 -19.64
N ARG A 62 -10.34 14.28 -20.89
CA ARG A 62 -9.48 14.11 -22.08
C ARG A 62 -8.61 15.33 -22.37
N GLU A 63 -9.09 16.52 -22.07
CA GLU A 63 -8.37 17.79 -22.31
C GLU A 63 -7.38 18.13 -21.18
N ALA A 64 -7.63 17.67 -19.96
CA ALA A 64 -6.73 17.90 -18.82
C ALA A 64 -5.40 17.14 -18.96
N ASP A 65 -4.29 17.76 -18.55
CA ASP A 65 -2.98 17.10 -18.44
C ASP A 65 -2.93 16.09 -17.28
N ASP A 66 -1.94 15.20 -17.30
CA ASP A 66 -1.78 14.16 -16.28
C ASP A 66 -1.53 14.70 -14.87
N GLY A 67 -0.93 15.90 -14.75
CA GLY A 67 -0.74 16.58 -13.46
C GLY A 67 -2.07 16.99 -12.85
N LEU A 68 -2.94 17.62 -13.63
CA LEU A 68 -4.31 17.96 -13.21
C LEU A 68 -5.15 16.72 -12.88
N LEU A 69 -5.01 15.63 -13.64
CA LEU A 69 -5.70 14.37 -13.37
C LEU A 69 -5.21 13.72 -12.06
N LEU A 70 -3.90 13.71 -11.80
CA LEU A 70 -3.33 13.19 -10.54
C LEU A 70 -3.68 14.09 -9.34
N SER A 71 -3.67 15.42 -9.51
CA SER A 71 -4.13 16.37 -8.48
C SER A 71 -5.61 16.18 -8.15
N ALA A 72 -6.45 15.93 -9.15
CA ALA A 72 -7.87 15.65 -8.93
C ALA A 72 -8.08 14.36 -8.11
N LEU A 73 -7.27 13.31 -8.32
CA LEU A 73 -7.30 12.11 -7.48
C LEU A 73 -6.82 12.41 -6.04
N ASP A 74 -5.80 13.25 -5.88
CA ASP A 74 -5.25 13.72 -4.60
C ASP A 74 -6.27 14.52 -3.78
N GLU A 75 -7.13 15.31 -4.45
CA GLU A 75 -8.25 16.05 -3.84
C GLU A 75 -9.37 15.14 -3.28
N GLY A 76 -9.36 13.84 -3.60
CA GLY A 76 -10.31 12.85 -3.06
C GLY A 76 -11.67 12.84 -3.77
N LEU A 77 -11.77 12.10 -4.89
CA LEU A 77 -13.00 11.99 -5.68
C LEU A 77 -13.93 10.85 -5.23
N PRO A 78 -15.26 10.98 -5.42
CA PRO A 78 -16.19 9.85 -5.43
C PRO A 78 -15.71 8.77 -6.41
N ALA A 79 -15.83 7.49 -6.05
CA ALA A 79 -15.07 6.44 -6.74
C ALA A 79 -15.49 6.25 -8.21
N GLU A 80 -16.75 6.52 -8.56
CA GLU A 80 -17.24 6.52 -9.95
C GLU A 80 -16.57 7.61 -10.81
N ARG A 81 -16.32 8.79 -10.23
CA ARG A 81 -15.66 9.91 -10.91
C ARG A 81 -14.15 9.63 -11.01
N ALA A 82 -13.55 9.10 -9.95
CA ALA A 82 -12.17 8.61 -9.95
C ALA A 82 -11.95 7.55 -11.05
N THR A 83 -12.91 6.65 -11.30
CA THR A 83 -12.80 5.64 -12.37
C THR A 83 -12.58 6.28 -13.75
N ARG A 84 -13.21 7.43 -14.06
CA ARG A 84 -13.01 8.12 -15.35
C ARG A 84 -11.59 8.67 -15.49
N VAL A 85 -11.07 9.28 -14.42
CA VAL A 85 -9.69 9.80 -14.36
C VAL A 85 -8.67 8.67 -14.47
N VAL A 86 -8.86 7.58 -13.74
CA VAL A 86 -7.99 6.39 -13.76
C VAL A 86 -7.97 5.71 -15.13
N VAL A 87 -9.13 5.56 -15.78
CA VAL A 87 -9.22 5.02 -17.15
C VAL A 87 -8.40 5.86 -18.13
N GLU A 88 -8.51 7.19 -18.08
CA GLU A 88 -7.77 8.07 -18.98
C GLU A 88 -6.26 8.08 -18.68
N LEU A 89 -5.86 8.12 -17.41
CA LEU A 89 -4.46 8.00 -17.01
C LEU A 89 -3.82 6.68 -17.51
N VAL A 90 -4.53 5.56 -17.42
CA VAL A 90 -4.06 4.26 -17.94
C VAL A 90 -4.06 4.25 -19.47
N ARG A 91 -5.09 4.82 -20.13
CA ARG A 91 -5.17 4.90 -21.61
C ARG A 91 -3.96 5.61 -22.21
N ARG A 92 -3.50 6.69 -21.59
CA ARG A 92 -2.34 7.49 -22.04
C ARG A 92 -0.98 6.85 -21.76
N ALA A 93 -0.90 5.77 -20.97
CA ALA A 93 0.38 5.20 -20.54
C ALA A 93 1.34 4.81 -21.68
N PRO A 94 0.89 4.23 -22.81
CA PRO A 94 1.78 3.90 -23.93
C PRO A 94 2.34 5.13 -24.67
N GLU A 95 1.70 6.29 -24.53
CA GLU A 95 2.05 7.55 -25.21
C GLU A 95 3.06 8.38 -24.39
N ARG A 96 3.37 8.00 -23.14
CA ARG A 96 4.25 8.77 -22.24
C ARG A 96 5.73 8.59 -22.56
N GLY A 97 6.46 9.72 -22.57
CA GLY A 97 7.92 9.73 -22.46
C GLY A 97 8.39 9.13 -21.12
N PRO A 98 9.64 8.62 -21.04
CA PRO A 98 10.13 7.86 -19.90
C PRO A 98 10.12 8.63 -18.58
N GLU A 99 10.46 9.92 -18.60
CA GLU A 99 10.52 10.79 -17.42
C GLU A 99 9.12 11.03 -16.82
N LEU A 100 8.13 11.33 -17.68
CA LEU A 100 6.74 11.51 -17.26
C LEU A 100 6.15 10.20 -16.73
N ALA A 101 6.49 9.07 -17.34
CA ALA A 101 6.03 7.76 -16.89
C ALA A 101 6.56 7.40 -15.49
N ASP A 102 7.86 7.64 -15.23
CA ASP A 102 8.45 7.43 -13.90
C ASP A 102 7.81 8.40 -12.86
N ALA A 103 7.66 9.69 -13.18
CA ALA A 103 7.02 10.66 -12.26
C ALA A 103 5.56 10.32 -11.93
N VAL A 104 4.77 9.86 -12.92
CA VAL A 104 3.39 9.39 -12.71
C VAL A 104 3.38 8.13 -11.84
N CYS A 105 4.30 7.18 -12.08
CA CYS A 105 4.46 5.97 -11.29
C CYS A 105 4.74 6.28 -9.81
N GLU A 106 5.72 7.15 -9.55
CA GLU A 106 6.11 7.54 -8.19
C GLU A 106 4.99 8.26 -7.45
N LYS A 107 4.29 9.23 -8.08
CA LYS A 107 3.14 9.92 -7.47
C LYS A 107 1.99 8.95 -7.16
N VAL A 108 1.71 7.99 -8.05
CA VAL A 108 0.70 6.94 -7.85
C VAL A 108 1.05 6.00 -6.68
N LEU A 109 2.33 5.68 -6.47
CA LEU A 109 2.79 4.90 -5.32
C LEU A 109 2.75 5.70 -4.01
N LEU A 110 3.25 6.93 -4.02
CA LEU A 110 3.25 7.83 -2.86
C LEU A 110 1.84 8.14 -2.37
N ALA A 111 0.88 8.28 -3.29
CA ALA A 111 -0.55 8.42 -2.97
C ALA A 111 -1.24 7.08 -2.61
N GLN A 112 -0.47 6.01 -2.36
CA GLN A 112 -0.96 4.68 -1.97
C GLN A 112 -2.07 4.13 -2.90
N LEU A 113 -1.89 4.31 -4.22
CA LEU A 113 -2.87 3.96 -5.27
C LEU A 113 -4.23 4.66 -5.12
N TYR A 114 -4.28 5.80 -4.42
CA TYR A 114 -5.47 6.60 -4.12
C TYR A 114 -6.60 5.78 -3.46
N LEU A 115 -6.22 4.93 -2.51
CA LEU A 115 -7.16 4.08 -1.77
C LEU A 115 -7.88 4.78 -0.62
N ASP A 116 -7.32 5.90 -0.13
CA ASP A 116 -7.87 6.67 0.98
C ASP A 116 -9.33 7.07 0.72
N PRO A 117 -10.23 6.87 1.71
CA PRO A 117 -11.61 7.32 1.57
C PRO A 117 -11.65 8.86 1.57
N PRO A 118 -12.54 9.48 0.78
CA PRO A 118 -12.73 10.93 0.82
C PRO A 118 -13.08 11.38 2.24
N HIS A 119 -12.54 12.52 2.67
CA HIS A 119 -12.67 13.01 4.04
C HIS A 119 -14.13 13.06 4.49
N ARG A 120 -14.51 12.19 5.44
CA ARG A 120 -15.83 12.26 6.09
C ARG A 120 -15.95 13.56 6.87
N ALA A 121 -17.09 14.24 6.71
CA ALA A 121 -17.44 15.35 7.58
C ALA A 121 -17.44 14.90 9.06
N PRO A 122 -16.90 15.71 9.98
CA PRO A 122 -16.79 15.33 11.39
C PRO A 122 -18.16 15.41 12.08
N GLY A 123 -18.92 14.32 12.02
CA GLY A 123 -20.27 14.27 12.61
C GLY A 123 -20.98 12.93 12.43
N GLY A 124 -20.63 11.94 13.27
CA GLY A 124 -21.35 10.67 13.29
C GLY A 124 -20.81 9.70 14.33
N ALA A 125 -21.54 9.52 15.44
CA ALA A 125 -21.20 8.57 16.52
C ALA A 125 -21.52 7.09 16.17
N GLY A 126 -21.49 6.75 14.88
CA GLY A 126 -21.53 5.37 14.40
C GLY A 126 -20.13 4.86 14.15
N GLY A 127 -19.88 3.56 14.41
CA GLY A 127 -18.68 2.88 13.91
C GLY A 127 -18.56 3.01 12.39
N PRO A 128 -17.39 2.70 11.79
CA PRO A 128 -17.12 2.98 10.38
C PRO A 128 -18.20 2.39 9.48
N ALA A 129 -19.10 3.23 9.00
CA ALA A 129 -20.20 2.80 8.14
C ALA A 129 -19.62 2.12 6.89
N PRO A 130 -20.22 0.99 6.43
CA PRO A 130 -19.70 0.22 5.32
C PRO A 130 -19.57 1.12 4.10
N ASP A 131 -18.37 1.14 3.53
CA ASP A 131 -18.03 2.00 2.41
C ASP A 131 -18.57 1.38 1.10
N PRO A 132 -19.60 1.98 0.46
CA PRO A 132 -20.21 1.41 -0.74
C PRO A 132 -19.24 1.42 -1.93
N ASP A 133 -18.35 2.41 -1.96
CA ASP A 133 -17.42 2.72 -3.04
C ASP A 133 -16.12 1.88 -2.97
N ARG A 134 -15.88 1.19 -1.85
CA ARG A 134 -14.65 0.38 -1.63
C ARG A 134 -14.35 -0.58 -2.79
N ARG A 135 -15.38 -1.20 -3.39
CA ARG A 135 -15.19 -2.10 -4.56
C ARG A 135 -14.65 -1.36 -5.78
N LEU A 136 -15.11 -0.13 -6.01
CA LEU A 136 -14.62 0.72 -7.09
C LEU A 136 -13.22 1.26 -6.79
N ARG A 137 -12.92 1.71 -5.57
CA ARG A 137 -11.55 2.15 -5.20
C ARG A 137 -10.53 1.01 -5.33
N VAL A 138 -10.84 -0.20 -4.85
CA VAL A 138 -9.98 -1.39 -5.05
C VAL A 138 -9.77 -1.68 -6.54
N ARG A 139 -10.81 -1.59 -7.38
CA ARG A 139 -10.69 -1.76 -8.84
C ARG A 139 -9.80 -0.69 -9.46
N ASN A 140 -10.00 0.57 -9.10
CA ASN A 140 -9.25 1.71 -9.60
C ASN A 140 -7.76 1.61 -9.21
N ALA A 141 -7.46 1.27 -7.96
CA ALA A 141 -6.10 1.03 -7.47
C ALA A 141 -5.40 -0.12 -8.21
N LEU A 142 -6.12 -1.20 -8.55
CA LEU A 142 -5.58 -2.27 -9.40
C LEU A 142 -5.29 -1.78 -10.82
N MET A 143 -6.19 -0.99 -11.44
CA MET A 143 -5.95 -0.43 -12.77
C MET A 143 -4.72 0.50 -12.79
N LEU A 144 -4.57 1.35 -11.77
CA LEU A 144 -3.38 2.18 -11.58
C LEU A 144 -2.12 1.31 -11.41
N TYR A 145 -2.19 0.28 -10.57
CA TYR A 145 -1.07 -0.63 -10.35
C TYR A 145 -0.65 -1.34 -11.64
N GLU A 146 -1.61 -1.90 -12.38
CA GLU A 146 -1.33 -2.71 -13.58
C GLU A 146 -0.90 -1.86 -14.78
N GLY A 147 -1.50 -0.68 -14.96
CA GLY A 147 -1.18 0.21 -16.08
C GLY A 147 0.01 1.13 -15.84
N LEU A 148 0.25 1.58 -14.60
CA LEU A 148 1.19 2.67 -14.30
C LEU A 148 2.33 2.27 -13.36
N VAL A 149 2.24 1.14 -12.64
CA VAL A 149 3.27 0.73 -11.66
C VAL A 149 3.99 -0.54 -12.09
N ARG A 150 3.26 -1.63 -12.37
CA ARG A 150 3.81 -2.93 -12.76
C ARG A 150 4.79 -2.85 -13.96
N PRO A 151 4.56 -2.03 -15.01
CA PRO A 151 5.51 -1.94 -16.13
C PRO A 151 6.85 -1.29 -15.75
N TYR A 152 6.86 -0.44 -14.70
CA TYR A 152 8.00 0.33 -14.24
C TYR A 152 8.61 -0.23 -12.93
N ALA A 153 8.13 -1.39 -12.47
CA ALA A 153 8.45 -2.05 -11.19
C ALA A 153 9.95 -2.27 -10.89
N ARG A 154 10.84 -2.10 -11.87
CA ARG A 154 12.31 -2.27 -11.76
C ARG A 154 13.10 -1.00 -12.06
N ARG A 155 12.43 0.15 -12.25
CA ARG A 155 13.04 1.43 -12.65
C ARG A 155 13.08 2.41 -11.48
N GLY A 156 14.04 3.35 -11.52
CA GLY A 156 14.09 4.48 -10.60
C GLY A 156 14.00 4.08 -9.12
N ALA A 157 13.24 4.85 -8.35
CA ALA A 157 12.97 4.59 -6.95
C ALA A 157 11.79 3.61 -6.70
N VAL A 158 11.22 3.01 -7.74
CA VAL A 158 10.01 2.17 -7.64
C VAL A 158 10.18 0.98 -6.68
N PRO A 159 11.30 0.21 -6.68
CA PRO A 159 11.50 -0.89 -5.72
C PRO A 159 11.53 -0.44 -4.26
N GLU A 160 12.08 0.74 -3.97
CA GLU A 160 12.17 1.35 -2.65
C GLU A 160 10.79 1.85 -2.20
N LEU A 161 10.09 2.61 -3.06
CA LEU A 161 8.72 3.07 -2.79
C LEU A 161 7.78 1.89 -2.56
N MET A 162 7.89 0.83 -3.35
CA MET A 162 7.13 -0.41 -3.17
C MET A 162 7.36 -1.04 -1.79
N ALA A 163 8.60 -1.05 -1.30
CA ALA A 163 8.92 -1.56 0.03
C ALA A 163 8.35 -0.69 1.16
N CYS A 164 8.23 0.62 0.96
CA CYS A 164 7.58 1.52 1.91
C CYS A 164 6.04 1.41 1.89
N VAL A 165 5.44 1.26 0.70
CA VAL A 165 3.98 1.31 0.50
C VAL A 165 3.28 -0.01 0.83
N LEU A 166 3.87 -1.17 0.48
CA LEU A 166 3.22 -2.48 0.67
C LEU A 166 2.82 -2.79 2.13
N PRO A 167 3.65 -2.51 3.16
CA PRO A 167 3.24 -2.71 4.55
C PRO A 167 2.04 -1.85 4.94
N GLY A 168 2.02 -0.57 4.54
CA GLY A 168 0.91 0.36 4.81
C GLY A 168 -0.40 -0.07 4.15
N LEU A 169 -0.33 -0.49 2.88
CA LEU A 169 -1.49 -1.07 2.19
C LEU A 169 -2.02 -2.32 2.89
N TRP A 170 -1.12 -3.18 3.40
CA TRP A 170 -1.53 -4.40 4.10
C TRP A 170 -2.22 -4.10 5.43
N THR A 171 -1.66 -3.19 6.24
CA THR A 171 -2.17 -2.85 7.59
C THR A 171 -3.32 -1.85 7.60
N ALA A 172 -3.64 -1.22 6.45
CA ALA A 172 -4.76 -0.29 6.29
C ALA A 172 -6.08 -0.82 6.92
N GLY A 173 -6.63 -0.04 7.86
CA GLY A 173 -7.72 -0.48 8.74
C GLY A 173 -9.09 -0.69 8.06
N ASP A 174 -9.29 -0.18 6.85
CA ASP A 174 -10.47 -0.46 6.03
C ASP A 174 -10.35 -1.79 5.24
N GLY A 175 -9.15 -2.36 5.21
CA GLY A 175 -8.79 -3.57 4.47
C GLY A 175 -8.83 -3.42 2.94
N ALA A 176 -8.92 -2.21 2.37
CA ALA A 176 -8.93 -2.00 0.92
C ALA A 176 -7.55 -2.24 0.32
N GLY A 177 -6.48 -1.70 0.91
CA GLY A 177 -5.10 -1.98 0.48
C GLY A 177 -4.75 -3.47 0.57
N ARG A 178 -5.17 -4.16 1.64
CA ARG A 178 -4.99 -5.61 1.79
C ARG A 178 -5.70 -6.41 0.68
N GLU A 179 -6.86 -5.96 0.25
CA GLU A 179 -7.58 -6.57 -0.89
C GLU A 179 -6.83 -6.36 -2.21
N VAL A 180 -6.28 -5.18 -2.45
CA VAL A 180 -5.43 -4.88 -3.62
C VAL A 180 -4.19 -5.77 -3.62
N VAL A 181 -3.44 -5.83 -2.51
CA VAL A 181 -2.25 -6.69 -2.39
C VAL A 181 -2.59 -8.16 -2.63
N ARG A 182 -3.66 -8.69 -1.99
CA ARG A 182 -4.09 -10.09 -2.22
C ARG A 182 -4.45 -10.36 -3.67
N ARG A 183 -5.08 -9.43 -4.38
CA ARG A 183 -5.43 -9.60 -5.80
C ARG A 183 -4.20 -9.57 -6.71
N ILE A 184 -3.24 -8.67 -6.47
CA ILE A 184 -1.97 -8.64 -7.21
C ILE A 184 -1.23 -9.98 -7.04
N VAL A 185 -1.11 -10.47 -5.81
CA VAL A 185 -0.46 -11.76 -5.49
C VAL A 185 -1.24 -12.96 -6.05
N GLY A 186 -2.57 -12.87 -6.11
CA GLY A 186 -3.43 -13.91 -6.68
C GLY A 186 -3.43 -13.97 -8.22
N THR A 187 -2.77 -13.03 -8.91
CA THR A 187 -2.60 -13.11 -10.37
C THR A 187 -1.52 -14.13 -10.75
N ARG A 188 -1.59 -14.69 -11.97
CA ARG A 188 -0.52 -15.53 -12.54
C ARG A 188 0.67 -14.74 -13.11
N GLN A 189 0.65 -13.41 -13.01
CA GLN A 189 1.72 -12.56 -13.52
C GLN A 189 2.78 -12.30 -12.44
N SER A 190 3.97 -11.85 -12.84
CA SER A 190 4.95 -11.35 -11.87
C SER A 190 4.34 -10.15 -11.13
N THR A 191 4.34 -10.19 -9.79
CA THR A 191 3.67 -9.15 -8.99
C THR A 191 4.27 -7.76 -9.26
N GLY A 192 5.59 -7.68 -9.45
CA GLY A 192 6.35 -6.44 -9.55
C GLY A 192 6.92 -5.96 -8.20
N PHE A 193 6.70 -6.68 -7.10
CA PHE A 193 7.14 -6.23 -5.77
C PHE A 193 8.67 -6.22 -5.57
N GLY A 194 9.40 -7.04 -6.33
CA GLY A 194 10.83 -7.26 -6.11
C GLY A 194 11.14 -7.90 -4.75
N GLU A 195 12.41 -8.18 -4.49
CA GLU A 195 12.83 -8.78 -3.21
C GLU A 195 12.55 -7.83 -2.04
N LYS A 196 12.86 -6.54 -2.19
CA LYS A 196 12.65 -5.51 -1.16
C LYS A 196 11.17 -5.40 -0.76
N GLY A 197 10.27 -5.32 -1.75
CA GLY A 197 8.82 -5.24 -1.50
C GLY A 197 8.27 -6.50 -0.82
N TRP A 198 8.70 -7.70 -1.25
CA TRP A 198 8.32 -8.94 -0.58
C TRP A 198 8.83 -9.01 0.86
N LYS A 199 10.10 -8.67 1.10
CA LYS A 199 10.70 -8.66 2.44
C LYS A 199 9.98 -7.69 3.38
N ALA A 200 9.66 -6.49 2.91
CA ALA A 200 8.90 -5.50 3.67
C ALA A 200 7.48 -5.97 3.99
N LEU A 201 6.76 -6.51 3.00
CA LEU A 201 5.41 -7.05 3.18
C LEU A 201 5.39 -8.19 4.21
N PHE A 202 6.29 -9.17 4.11
CA PHE A 202 6.38 -10.25 5.10
C PHE A 202 6.79 -9.76 6.49
N GLY A 203 7.64 -8.74 6.59
CA GLY A 203 7.97 -8.06 7.84
C GLY A 203 6.72 -7.48 8.52
N GLY A 204 5.95 -6.65 7.81
CA GLY A 204 4.72 -6.05 8.33
C GLY A 204 3.65 -7.09 8.70
N VAL A 205 3.51 -8.16 7.91
CA VAL A 205 2.62 -9.30 8.23
C VAL A 205 3.04 -9.99 9.53
N ALA A 206 4.34 -10.16 9.77
CA ALA A 206 4.86 -10.81 10.97
C ALA A 206 4.66 -9.96 12.23
N GLU A 207 4.81 -8.63 12.12
CA GLU A 207 4.52 -7.67 13.20
C GLU A 207 3.03 -7.64 13.53
N GLU A 208 2.15 -7.49 12.54
CA GLU A 208 0.69 -7.58 12.73
C GLU A 208 0.31 -8.90 13.44
N SER A 209 0.90 -10.02 13.00
CA SER A 209 0.65 -11.35 13.58
C SER A 209 1.16 -11.49 15.01
N ARG A 210 2.18 -10.72 15.40
CA ARG A 210 2.68 -10.64 16.77
C ARG A 210 1.73 -9.81 17.64
N GLU A 211 1.34 -8.63 17.19
CA GLU A 211 0.40 -7.76 17.90
C GLU A 211 -0.94 -8.45 18.17
N HIS A 212 -1.49 -9.16 17.18
CA HIS A 212 -2.72 -9.94 17.32
C HIS A 212 -2.57 -11.06 18.38
N ARG A 213 -1.45 -11.79 18.40
CA ARG A 213 -1.18 -12.80 19.44
C ARG A 213 -1.04 -12.18 20.83
N GLU A 214 -0.37 -11.03 20.94
CA GLU A 214 -0.22 -10.30 22.21
C GLU A 214 -1.56 -9.68 22.68
N ALA A 215 -2.41 -9.23 21.76
CA ALA A 215 -3.78 -8.78 22.06
C ALA A 215 -4.68 -9.94 22.51
N ALA A 216 -4.63 -11.08 21.83
CA ALA A 216 -5.35 -12.29 22.20
C ALA A 216 -4.89 -12.83 23.56
N ALA A 217 -3.58 -12.86 23.84
CA ALA A 217 -3.04 -13.24 25.14
C ALA A 217 -3.48 -12.28 26.26
N ARG A 218 -3.51 -10.96 26.00
CA ARG A 218 -4.07 -9.97 26.94
C ARG A 218 -5.57 -10.18 27.18
N ALA A 219 -6.35 -10.46 26.14
CA ALA A 219 -7.77 -10.77 26.24
C ALA A 219 -8.02 -12.07 27.05
N ALA A 220 -7.28 -13.14 26.76
CA ALA A 220 -7.35 -14.40 27.49
C ALA A 220 -6.99 -14.24 28.98
N ARG A 221 -5.92 -13.48 29.30
CA ARG A 221 -5.56 -13.14 30.69
C ARG A 221 -6.67 -12.36 31.41
N ARG A 222 -7.33 -11.40 30.74
CA ARG A 222 -8.49 -10.67 31.29
C ARG A 222 -9.70 -11.60 31.51
N ALA A 223 -9.98 -12.50 30.56
CA ALA A 223 -11.06 -13.48 30.68
C ALA A 223 -10.82 -14.50 31.80
N ALA A 224 -9.58 -14.97 31.96
CA ALA A 224 -9.17 -15.82 33.08
C ALA A 224 -9.35 -15.10 34.43
N ARG A 225 -8.85 -13.87 34.57
CA ARG A 225 -9.06 -13.06 35.79
C ARG A 225 -10.55 -12.82 36.11
N ARG A 226 -11.40 -12.62 35.10
CA ARG A 226 -12.86 -12.51 35.28
C ARG A 226 -13.51 -13.83 35.71
N ARG A 227 -13.04 -14.98 35.19
CA ARG A 227 -13.51 -16.31 35.64
C ARG A 227 -13.12 -16.59 37.09
N TRP A 228 -11.85 -16.36 37.47
CA TRP A 228 -11.39 -16.49 38.86
C TRP A 228 -12.20 -15.64 39.84
N ARG A 229 -12.49 -14.38 39.48
CA ARG A 229 -13.34 -13.49 40.32
C ARG A 229 -14.83 -13.88 40.40
N ARG A 230 -15.32 -14.79 39.55
CA ARG A 230 -16.68 -15.37 39.66
C ARG A 230 -16.67 -16.71 40.41
N GLY A 231 -15.68 -17.58 40.14
CA GLY A 231 -15.55 -18.84 40.86
C GLY A 231 -15.25 -18.67 42.36
N SER A 232 -14.50 -17.64 42.73
CA SER A 232 -14.19 -17.31 44.13
C SER A 232 -15.40 -16.82 44.96
N ALA A 233 -16.59 -16.71 44.37
CA ALA A 233 -17.83 -16.38 45.08
C ALA A 233 -18.67 -17.61 45.48
N ASP A 234 -18.30 -18.80 45.00
CA ASP A 234 -19.03 -20.07 45.23
C ASP A 234 -18.20 -21.14 45.96
N ASP A 235 -16.92 -20.86 46.25
CA ASP A 235 -16.02 -21.82 46.91
C ASP A 235 -16.17 -21.82 48.45
N GLY A 236 -17.43 -21.95 48.89
CA GLY A 236 -17.82 -22.32 50.26
C GLY A 236 -18.06 -23.82 50.41
N SER A 237 -17.75 -24.61 49.38
CA SER A 237 -17.94 -26.07 49.36
C SER A 237 -16.92 -26.77 50.25
N ARG A 238 -17.27 -26.92 51.53
CA ARG A 238 -16.62 -27.87 52.44
C ARG A 238 -16.50 -29.23 51.75
N ILE A 239 -15.27 -29.66 51.49
CA ILE A 239 -14.98 -31.09 51.23
C ILE A 239 -15.09 -31.82 52.57
N ASP A 240 -16.33 -32.14 52.96
CA ASP A 240 -16.66 -32.86 54.18
C ASP A 240 -16.39 -34.38 53.98
N LEU A 241 -15.13 -34.71 53.72
CA LEU A 241 -14.64 -36.08 53.64
C LEU A 241 -14.70 -36.71 55.03
N LYS A 242 -15.75 -37.51 55.28
CA LYS A 242 -15.88 -38.30 56.51
C LYS A 242 -14.59 -39.10 56.75
N PRO A 243 -14.07 -39.18 57.99
CA PRO A 243 -12.73 -39.71 58.28
C PRO A 243 -12.49 -41.18 57.85
N GLY A 244 -13.54 -41.96 57.57
CA GLY A 244 -13.42 -43.30 56.98
C GLY A 244 -13.04 -43.32 55.49
N GLN A 245 -13.28 -42.25 54.73
CA GLN A 245 -13.11 -42.24 53.27
C GLN A 245 -11.65 -42.06 52.82
N LEU A 246 -10.80 -41.44 53.66
CA LEU A 246 -9.36 -41.33 53.44
C LEU A 246 -8.68 -42.70 53.39
N TRP A 247 -9.04 -43.62 54.30
CA TRP A 247 -8.54 -44.98 54.33
C TRP A 247 -8.91 -45.79 53.08
N VAL A 248 -10.13 -45.60 52.56
CA VAL A 248 -10.56 -46.24 51.30
C VAL A 248 -9.73 -45.71 50.13
N SER A 249 -9.48 -44.40 50.04
CA SER A 249 -8.66 -43.83 48.95
C SER A 249 -7.19 -44.28 49.01
N ALA A 250 -6.61 -44.40 50.21
CA ALA A 250 -5.25 -44.91 50.40
C ALA A 250 -5.14 -46.39 50.01
N LEU A 251 -6.12 -47.21 50.40
CA LEU A 251 -6.18 -48.63 50.04
C LEU A 251 -6.31 -48.83 48.53
N LEU A 252 -7.17 -48.03 47.87
CA LEU A 252 -7.35 -48.09 46.40
C LEU A 252 -6.08 -47.68 45.65
N GLY A 253 -5.36 -46.66 46.14
CA GLY A 253 -4.05 -46.28 45.60
C GLY A 253 -3.01 -47.38 45.75
N PHE A 254 -2.96 -48.05 46.91
CA PHE A 254 -2.05 -49.18 47.14
C PHE A 254 -2.35 -50.37 46.22
N ILE A 255 -3.63 -50.71 46.03
CA ILE A 255 -4.07 -51.77 45.10
C ILE A 255 -3.68 -51.43 43.65
N ALA A 256 -3.86 -50.18 43.22
CA ALA A 256 -3.47 -49.74 41.88
C ALA A 256 -1.95 -49.88 41.65
N VAL A 257 -1.12 -49.49 42.61
CA VAL A 257 0.35 -49.65 42.55
C VAL A 257 0.75 -51.13 42.54
N ALA A 258 0.10 -51.97 43.34
CA ALA A 258 0.37 -53.42 43.37
C ALA A 258 0.03 -54.10 42.03
N LEU A 259 -1.10 -53.74 41.40
CA LEU A 259 -1.48 -54.25 40.08
C LEU A 259 -0.48 -53.85 38.99
N VAL A 260 -0.01 -52.59 39.00
CA VAL A 260 1.05 -52.13 38.07
C VAL A 260 2.35 -52.91 38.28
N LEU A 261 2.75 -53.17 39.54
CA LEU A 261 3.93 -53.99 39.85
C LEU A 261 3.81 -55.42 39.32
N ILE A 262 2.65 -56.07 39.49
CA ILE A 262 2.39 -57.42 38.97
C ILE A 262 2.54 -57.45 37.44
N VAL A 263 1.96 -56.47 36.72
CA VAL A 263 2.08 -56.38 35.25
C VAL A 263 3.53 -56.15 34.82
N VAL A 264 4.29 -55.30 35.51
CA VAL A 264 5.71 -55.03 35.21
C VAL A 264 6.60 -56.26 35.46
N ILE A 265 6.29 -57.06 36.49
CA ILE A 265 7.02 -58.31 36.78
C ILE A 265 6.67 -59.41 35.76
N ALA A 266 5.40 -59.52 35.36
CA ALA A 266 4.94 -60.49 34.36
C ALA A 266 5.39 -60.17 32.92
N ALA A 267 5.89 -58.96 32.68
CA ALA A 267 6.43 -58.50 31.39
C ALA A 267 7.98 -58.57 31.31
N ARG A 268 8.62 -59.31 32.24
CA ARG A 268 10.06 -59.55 32.30
C ARG A 268 10.39 -61.05 32.22
#